data_AF-A0A9E3XUL0-F1
#
_entry.id   AF-A0A9E3XUL0-F1
#
_cell.length_a   1.000
_cell.length_b   1.000
_cell.length_c   1.000
_cell.angle_alpha   90.00
_cell.angle_beta   90.00
_cell.angle_gamma   90.00
#
_symmetry.space_group_name_H-M   'P 1'
#
loop_
_entity.id
_entity.type
_entity.pdbx_description
1 polymer ?
#
loop_
_entity_poly.entity_id
_entity_poly.type
_entity_poly.pdbx_seq_one_letter_code
_entity_poly.pdbx_strand_id
1 'polypeptide(L)'
;MSLDPFSIALAATGSGLLAAGIAAQVRAHRLRRRWAEVGMGLEERATGLASIAAIPVLYPAELETARATGTQLAVLAMRRYSEHPEEFGRRLKAATRAHETGWRIDYDLFAVTITVADRDEALLAAARIGTDACGDEATRDLRIGIALAPQDGEDLFDVLDVATRRMRGFGVLDAVAAQLRRLDDGPELLDAHAAAG
;
A
#
# COMPACT_ATOMS: atom_id res chain seq x y z
N MET A 1 -23.89 4.29 55.29
CA MET A 1 -24.30 4.39 53.87
C MET A 1 -23.70 3.19 53.14
N SER A 2 -24.54 2.25 52.71
CA SER A 2 -24.13 1.07 51.94
C SER A 2 -24.05 1.47 50.48
N LEU A 3 -22.87 1.37 49.85
CA LEU A 3 -22.74 1.53 48.41
C LEU A 3 -23.38 0.31 47.73
N ASP A 4 -24.34 0.57 46.84
CA ASP A 4 -25.02 -0.47 46.09
C ASP A 4 -24.05 -1.10 45.05
N PRO A 5 -24.07 -2.44 44.89
CA PRO A 5 -23.17 -3.16 43.98
C PRO A 5 -23.27 -2.71 42.50
N PHE A 6 -24.41 -2.18 42.05
CA PHE A 6 -24.58 -1.62 40.72
C PHE A 6 -23.76 -0.34 40.53
N SER A 7 -23.77 0.55 41.52
CA SER A 7 -22.97 1.78 41.52
C SER A 7 -21.45 1.49 41.47
N ILE A 8 -21.00 0.42 42.13
CA ILE A 8 -19.60 -0.04 42.10
C ILE A 8 -19.24 -0.61 40.72
N ALA A 9 -20.12 -1.42 40.12
CA ALA A 9 -19.92 -1.98 38.79
C ALA A 9 -19.86 -0.89 37.70
N LEU A 10 -20.73 0.13 37.78
CA LEU A 10 -20.73 1.26 36.86
C LEU A 10 -19.44 2.09 36.96
N ALA A 11 -18.98 2.36 38.19
CA ALA A 11 -17.74 3.07 38.45
C ALA A 11 -16.51 2.29 37.95
N ALA A 12 -16.49 0.97 38.13
CA ALA A 12 -15.41 0.11 37.65
C ALA A 12 -15.37 0.04 36.10
N THR A 13 -16.53 -0.08 35.47
CA THR A 13 -16.64 -0.15 34.00
C THR A 13 -16.31 1.21 33.36
N GLY A 14 -16.81 2.30 33.93
CA GLY A 14 -16.50 3.67 33.50
C GLY A 14 -15.01 4.01 33.66
N SER A 15 -14.40 3.58 34.77
CA SER A 15 -12.96 3.76 35.02
C SER A 15 -12.11 2.89 34.10
N GLY A 16 -12.57 1.68 33.77
CA GLY A 16 -11.92 0.80 32.79
C GLY A 16 -11.91 1.37 31.37
N LEU A 17 -13.03 1.95 30.93
CA LEU A 17 -13.13 2.62 29.62
C LEU A 17 -12.25 3.88 29.55
N LEU A 18 -12.21 4.67 30.64
CA LEU A 18 -11.33 5.84 30.74
C LEU A 18 -9.85 5.43 30.71
N ALA A 19 -9.48 4.39 31.44
CA ALA A 19 -8.11 3.86 31.45
C ALA A 19 -7.71 3.31 30.08
N ALA A 20 -8.61 2.61 29.38
CA ALA A 20 -8.38 2.14 28.01
C ALA A 20 -8.22 3.31 27.02
N GLY A 21 -9.06 4.34 27.13
CA GLY A 21 -8.96 5.56 26.33
C GLY A 21 -7.66 6.32 26.54
N ILE A 22 -7.23 6.48 27.80
CA ILE A 22 -5.95 7.10 28.16
C ILE A 22 -4.77 6.25 27.66
N ALA A 23 -4.83 4.92 27.81
CA ALA A 23 -3.79 4.02 27.30
C ALA A 23 -3.66 4.10 25.78
N ALA A 24 -4.78 4.18 25.05
CA ALA A 24 -4.80 4.38 23.60
C ALA A 24 -4.21 5.75 23.22
N GLN A 25 -4.56 6.83 23.94
CA GLN A 25 -4.00 8.16 23.70
C GLN A 25 -2.50 8.25 24.02
N VAL A 26 -2.03 7.60 25.09
CA VAL A 26 -0.61 7.52 25.44
C VAL A 26 0.16 6.68 24.42
N ARG A 27 -0.40 5.58 23.93
CA ARG A 27 0.20 4.76 22.86
C ARG A 27 0.30 5.57 21.57
N ALA A 28 -0.76 6.27 21.18
CA ALA A 28 -0.76 7.16 20.02
C ALA A 28 0.22 8.33 20.17
N HIS A 29 0.34 8.92 21.37
CA HIS A 29 1.29 10.01 21.63
C HIS A 29 2.74 9.52 21.65
N ARG A 30 3.02 8.33 22.20
CA ARG A 30 4.36 7.70 22.16
C ARG A 30 4.75 7.29 20.73
N LEU A 31 3.80 6.81 19.94
CA LEU A 31 3.97 6.61 18.50
C LEU A 31 4.32 7.95 17.85
N ARG A 32 3.50 8.99 17.99
CA ARG A 32 3.79 10.34 17.43
C ARG A 32 5.15 10.91 17.86
N ARG A 33 5.56 10.74 19.12
CA ARG A 33 6.89 11.19 19.59
C ARG A 33 8.03 10.36 19.00
N ARG A 34 7.91 9.03 18.93
CA ARG A 34 8.87 8.20 18.20
C ARG A 34 8.94 8.60 16.73
N TRP A 35 7.81 8.95 16.11
CA TRP A 35 7.76 9.40 14.72
C TRP A 35 8.42 10.78 14.53
N ALA A 36 8.32 11.67 15.52
CA ALA A 36 8.99 12.97 15.52
C ALA A 36 10.50 12.86 15.77
N GLU A 37 10.95 11.93 16.62
CA GLU A 37 12.37 11.68 16.91
C GLU A 37 13.07 10.90 15.78
N VAL A 38 12.34 10.06 15.04
CA VAL A 38 12.84 9.30 13.88
C VAL A 38 12.68 10.06 12.55
N GLY A 39 11.91 11.16 12.53
CA GLY A 39 11.60 11.94 11.32
C GLY A 39 12.78 12.53 10.54
N MET A 40 14.01 12.45 11.07
CA MET A 40 15.22 12.76 10.30
C MET A 40 15.64 11.57 9.43
N GLY A 41 15.24 11.59 8.15
CA GLY A 41 15.71 10.62 7.14
C GLY A 41 14.68 9.57 6.71
N LEU A 42 13.41 9.73 7.09
CA LEU A 42 12.32 8.86 6.64
C LEU A 42 11.89 9.10 5.19
N GLU A 43 12.20 10.28 4.65
CA GLU A 43 11.94 10.65 3.26
C GLU A 43 13.28 10.86 2.54
N GLU A 44 13.38 10.32 1.33
CA GLU A 44 14.50 10.53 0.43
C GLU A 44 14.29 11.87 -0.29
N ARG A 45 15.22 12.82 -0.10
CA ARG A 45 15.04 14.22 -0.53
C ARG A 45 14.95 14.41 -2.04
N ALA A 46 15.62 13.58 -2.84
CA ALA A 46 15.65 13.75 -4.29
C ALA A 46 14.33 13.35 -4.98
N THR A 47 13.61 12.40 -4.38
CA THR A 47 12.39 11.79 -4.93
C THR A 47 11.12 12.14 -4.16
N GLY A 48 11.22 12.47 -2.87
CA GLY A 48 10.08 12.64 -1.96
C GLY A 48 9.41 11.32 -1.56
N LEU A 49 10.03 10.19 -1.90
CA LEU A 49 9.58 8.85 -1.52
C LEU A 49 10.07 8.48 -0.12
N ALA A 50 9.42 7.49 0.50
CA ALA A 50 9.92 6.93 1.75
C ALA A 50 11.30 6.28 1.53
N SER A 51 12.20 6.56 2.46
CA SER A 51 13.54 5.97 2.53
C SER A 51 13.48 4.54 3.07
N ILE A 52 14.49 3.73 2.74
CA ILE A 52 14.72 2.40 3.33
C ILE A 52 14.70 2.47 4.87
N ALA A 53 15.22 3.55 5.44
CA ALA A 53 15.22 3.77 6.89
C ALA A 53 13.82 3.84 7.52
N ALA A 54 12.78 4.10 6.71
CA ALA A 54 11.39 4.14 7.14
C ALA A 54 10.72 2.75 7.20
N ILE A 55 11.31 1.74 6.55
CA ILE A 55 10.71 0.40 6.44
C ILE A 55 10.38 -0.20 7.81
N PRO A 56 11.29 -0.21 8.82
CA PRO A 56 11.00 -0.83 10.12
C PRO A 56 9.87 -0.16 10.91
N VAL A 57 9.43 1.03 10.48
CA VAL A 57 8.37 1.81 11.15
C VAL A 57 7.08 1.75 10.35
N LEU A 58 7.12 2.08 9.06
CA LEU A 58 5.93 2.27 8.24
C LEU A 58 5.35 0.93 7.76
N TYR A 59 6.19 0.00 7.28
CA TYR A 59 5.69 -1.25 6.70
C TYR A 59 4.95 -2.15 7.71
N PRO A 60 5.46 -2.39 8.94
CA PRO A 60 4.72 -3.14 9.94
C PRO A 60 3.37 -2.49 10.29
N ALA A 61 3.29 -1.16 10.31
CA ALA A 61 2.06 -0.43 10.59
C ALA A 61 1.03 -0.55 9.45
N GLU A 62 1.49 -0.52 8.19
CA GLU A 62 0.65 -0.79 7.02
C GLU A 62 0.12 -2.23 7.04
N LEU A 63 0.97 -3.20 7.37
CA LEU A 63 0.58 -4.61 7.47
C LEU A 63 -0.44 -4.84 8.60
N GLU A 64 -0.26 -4.19 9.75
CA GLU A 64 -1.24 -4.23 10.85
C GLU A 64 -2.57 -3.60 10.43
N THR A 65 -2.53 -2.51 9.67
CA THR A 65 -3.73 -1.85 9.13
C THR A 65 -4.47 -2.73 8.12
N ALA A 66 -3.76 -3.38 7.21
CA ALA A 66 -4.34 -4.33 6.25
C ALA A 66 -5.03 -5.49 7.00
N ARG A 67 -4.34 -6.08 7.98
CA ARG A 67 -4.90 -7.15 8.84
C ARG A 67 -6.15 -6.69 9.59
N ALA A 68 -6.12 -5.49 10.17
CA ALA A 68 -7.25 -4.95 10.93
C ALA A 68 -8.49 -4.67 10.07
N THR A 69 -8.29 -4.40 8.77
CA THR A 69 -9.38 -4.11 7.82
C THR A 69 -9.81 -5.33 7.00
N GLY A 70 -9.20 -6.50 7.22
CA GLY A 70 -9.50 -7.71 6.47
C GLY A 70 -9.05 -7.66 5.01
N THR A 71 -8.05 -6.83 4.71
CA THR A 71 -7.47 -6.64 3.37
C THR A 71 -6.05 -7.21 3.32
N GLN A 72 -5.47 -7.22 2.13
CA GLN A 72 -4.08 -7.61 1.89
C GLN A 72 -3.21 -6.37 1.66
N LEU A 73 -1.91 -6.50 1.94
CA LEU A 73 -0.94 -5.47 1.59
C LEU A 73 -0.18 -5.93 0.35
N ALA A 74 -0.45 -5.29 -0.78
CA ALA A 74 0.29 -5.51 -2.02
C ALA A 74 1.58 -4.70 -2.03
N VAL A 75 2.67 -5.34 -2.46
CA VAL A 75 3.95 -4.69 -2.74
C VAL A 75 4.19 -4.74 -4.24
N LEU A 76 4.26 -3.56 -4.85
CA LEU A 76 4.56 -3.39 -6.27
C LEU A 76 6.04 -3.08 -6.41
N ALA A 77 6.85 -4.04 -6.86
CA ALA A 77 8.24 -3.78 -7.20
C ALA A 77 8.31 -3.17 -8.59
N MET A 78 8.95 -2.00 -8.73
CA MET A 78 9.05 -1.27 -9.99
C MET A 78 10.51 -1.01 -10.32
N ARG A 79 10.94 -1.45 -11.50
CA ARG A 79 12.28 -1.16 -12.03
C ARG A 79 12.16 -0.47 -13.37
N ARG A 80 12.82 0.68 -13.50
CA ARG A 80 12.93 1.44 -14.73
C ARG A 80 14.41 1.69 -15.03
N TYR A 81 14.85 1.26 -16.20
CA TYR A 81 16.20 1.57 -16.69
C TYR A 81 16.18 2.96 -17.31
N SER A 82 16.57 3.97 -16.53
CA SER A 82 16.58 5.38 -16.92
C SER A 82 17.89 6.03 -16.47
N GLU A 83 18.38 7.02 -17.23
CA GLU A 83 19.52 7.86 -16.85
C GLU A 83 19.17 8.83 -15.68
N HIS A 84 17.88 9.00 -15.37
CA HIS A 84 17.38 9.92 -14.34
C HIS A 84 16.37 9.24 -13.40
N PRO A 85 16.83 8.35 -12.50
CA PRO A 85 15.93 7.64 -11.58
C PRO A 85 15.25 8.58 -10.58
N GLU A 86 15.85 9.71 -10.21
CA GLU A 86 15.24 10.67 -9.29
C GLU A 86 13.99 11.32 -9.89
N GLU A 87 14.01 11.57 -11.20
CA GLU A 87 12.84 12.10 -11.91
C GLU A 87 11.71 11.09 -11.92
N PHE A 88 12.02 9.82 -12.20
CA PHE A 88 11.03 8.75 -12.09
C PHE A 88 10.48 8.63 -10.66
N GLY A 89 11.33 8.74 -9.64
CA GLY A 89 10.90 8.72 -8.24
C GLY A 89 9.93 9.87 -7.90
N ARG A 90 10.17 11.08 -8.40
CA ARG A 90 9.23 12.22 -8.23
C ARG A 90 7.89 11.98 -8.93
N ARG A 91 7.91 11.43 -10.15
CA ARG A 91 6.69 11.07 -10.88
C ARG A 91 5.93 9.95 -10.16
N LEU A 92 6.64 8.95 -9.65
CA LEU A 92 6.08 7.86 -8.85
C LEU A 92 5.41 8.42 -7.59
N LYS A 93 6.06 9.36 -6.88
CA LYS A 93 5.49 10.03 -5.72
C LYS A 93 4.19 10.78 -6.07
N ALA A 94 4.14 11.43 -7.22
CA ALA A 94 2.92 12.09 -7.69
C ALA A 94 1.81 11.10 -8.09
N ALA A 95 2.17 9.90 -8.56
CA ALA A 95 1.24 8.83 -8.91
C ALA A 95 0.69 8.08 -7.69
N THR A 96 1.41 8.06 -6.56
CA THR A 96 0.93 7.42 -5.32
C THR A 96 -0.17 8.24 -4.65
N ARG A 97 -1.24 7.58 -4.23
CA ARG A 97 -2.33 8.17 -3.45
C ARG A 97 -1.93 8.36 -1.98
N ALA A 98 -2.71 9.14 -1.24
CA ALA A 98 -2.43 9.46 0.16
C ALA A 98 -2.39 8.24 1.12
N HIS A 99 -3.02 7.12 0.75
CA HIS A 99 -3.01 5.86 1.51
C HIS A 99 -2.04 4.81 0.93
N GLU A 100 -1.26 5.18 -0.08
CA GLU A 100 -0.23 4.35 -0.69
C GLU A 100 1.13 4.91 -0.29
N THR A 101 2.09 4.03 -0.03
CA THR A 101 3.46 4.48 0.29
C THR A 101 4.39 4.09 -0.84
N GLY A 102 4.96 5.09 -1.50
CA GLY A 102 6.04 4.91 -2.45
C GLY A 102 7.41 4.89 -1.76
N TRP A 103 8.27 3.98 -2.18
CA TRP A 103 9.57 3.69 -1.58
C TRP A 103 10.69 3.81 -2.60
N ARG A 104 11.81 4.37 -2.15
CA ARG A 104 13.09 4.28 -2.85
C ARG A 104 13.92 3.16 -2.21
N ILE A 105 14.07 2.03 -2.91
CA ILE A 105 14.75 0.84 -2.36
C ILE A 105 16.22 0.77 -2.78
N ASP A 106 16.52 0.99 -4.05
CA ASP A 106 17.87 1.02 -4.60
C ASP A 106 17.90 1.99 -5.79
N TYR A 107 19.06 2.21 -6.44
CA TYR A 107 19.25 3.18 -7.51
C TYR A 107 18.29 3.03 -8.71
N ASP A 108 17.86 1.82 -9.04
CA ASP A 108 16.88 1.57 -10.11
C ASP A 108 15.61 0.86 -9.63
N LEU A 109 15.53 0.59 -8.32
CA LEU A 109 14.45 -0.17 -7.70
C LEU A 109 13.61 0.71 -6.80
N PHE A 110 12.31 0.69 -7.08
CA PHE A 110 11.29 1.38 -6.33
C PHE A 110 10.25 0.36 -5.88
N ALA A 111 9.52 0.71 -4.84
CA ALA A 111 8.36 -0.06 -4.44
C ALA A 111 7.16 0.84 -4.18
N VAL A 112 5.94 0.30 -4.27
CA VAL A 112 4.74 0.92 -3.72
C VAL A 112 3.99 -0.10 -2.89
N THR A 113 3.63 0.26 -1.67
CA THR A 113 2.73 -0.55 -0.83
C THR A 113 1.30 -0.03 -0.92
N ILE A 114 0.36 -0.94 -1.11
CA ILE A 114 -1.06 -0.62 -1.34
C ILE A 114 -1.93 -1.62 -0.62
N THR A 115 -2.93 -1.15 0.11
CA THR A 115 -3.95 -2.00 0.70
C THR A 115 -4.99 -2.37 -0.35
N VAL A 116 -5.23 -3.66 -0.56
CA VAL A 116 -6.12 -4.20 -1.60
C VAL A 116 -6.98 -5.34 -1.07
N ALA A 117 -8.15 -5.55 -1.66
CA ALA A 117 -8.99 -6.70 -1.37
C ALA A 117 -8.39 -8.01 -1.92
N ASP A 118 -7.83 -7.94 -3.14
CA ASP A 118 -7.29 -9.10 -3.85
C ASP A 118 -6.16 -8.73 -4.84
N ARG A 119 -5.72 -9.75 -5.58
CA ARG A 119 -4.64 -9.63 -6.57
C ARG A 119 -5.04 -8.81 -7.81
N ASP A 120 -6.32 -8.82 -8.18
CA ASP A 120 -6.79 -8.14 -9.39
C ASP A 120 -6.84 -6.64 -9.13
N GLU A 121 -7.27 -6.20 -7.95
CA GLU A 121 -7.15 -4.81 -7.52
C GLU A 121 -5.68 -4.35 -7.49
N ALA A 122 -4.76 -5.20 -7.02
CA ALA A 122 -3.32 -4.89 -7.08
C ALA A 122 -2.81 -4.71 -8.52
N LEU A 123 -3.28 -5.52 -9.47
CA LEU A 123 -2.95 -5.38 -10.89
C LEU A 123 -3.48 -4.08 -11.47
N LEU A 124 -4.73 -3.72 -11.15
CA LEU A 124 -5.34 -2.47 -11.60
C LEU A 124 -4.61 -1.25 -11.03
N ALA A 125 -4.22 -1.29 -9.75
CA ALA A 125 -3.42 -0.25 -9.10
C ALA A 125 -2.03 -0.13 -9.74
N ALA A 126 -1.37 -1.26 -10.01
CA ALA A 126 -0.07 -1.28 -10.69
C ALA A 126 -0.14 -0.69 -12.11
N ALA A 127 -1.19 -0.99 -12.87
CA ALA A 127 -1.41 -0.43 -14.20
C ALA A 127 -1.60 1.10 -14.14
N ARG A 128 -2.43 1.56 -13.19
CA ARG A 128 -2.64 2.99 -12.95
C ARG A 128 -1.34 3.70 -12.60
N ILE A 129 -0.62 3.22 -11.57
CA ILE A 129 0.62 3.85 -11.10
C ILE A 129 1.69 3.85 -12.19
N GLY A 130 1.83 2.74 -12.93
CA GLY A 130 2.79 2.68 -14.04
C GLY A 130 2.47 3.68 -15.15
N THR A 131 1.19 3.84 -15.49
CA THR A 131 0.73 4.84 -16.47
C THR A 131 0.95 6.25 -15.97
N ASP A 132 0.55 6.56 -14.73
CA ASP A 132 0.68 7.90 -14.15
C ASP A 132 2.17 8.31 -13.99
N ALA A 133 3.05 7.36 -13.64
CA ALA A 133 4.47 7.63 -13.39
C ALA A 133 5.31 7.72 -14.68
N CYS A 134 4.95 6.96 -15.73
CA CYS A 134 5.76 6.84 -16.96
C CYS A 134 5.09 7.37 -18.23
N GLY A 135 3.77 7.59 -18.23
CA GLY A 135 3.01 7.94 -19.43
C GLY A 135 3.20 6.92 -20.55
N ASP A 136 3.29 7.41 -21.79
CA ASP A 136 3.45 6.58 -23.00
C ASP A 136 4.77 5.78 -23.03
N GLU A 137 5.77 6.18 -22.25
CA GLU A 137 7.07 5.50 -22.16
C GLU A 137 7.03 4.24 -21.29
N ALA A 138 5.95 4.03 -20.54
CA ALA A 138 5.82 2.92 -19.58
C ALA A 138 6.03 1.56 -20.23
N THR A 139 5.58 1.38 -21.48
CA THR A 139 5.52 0.07 -22.14
C THR A 139 6.89 -0.54 -22.48
N ARG A 140 7.95 0.27 -22.62
CA ARG A 140 9.27 -0.20 -23.09
C ARG A 140 10.22 -0.55 -21.95
N ASP A 141 10.35 0.34 -20.97
CA ASP A 141 11.45 0.28 -20.01
C ASP A 141 11.00 0.03 -18.56
N LEU A 142 9.70 -0.02 -18.31
CA LEU A 142 9.15 -0.30 -16.98
C LEU A 142 8.88 -1.80 -16.81
N ARG A 143 9.46 -2.35 -15.75
CA ARG A 143 9.16 -3.69 -15.24
C ARG A 143 8.44 -3.56 -13.91
N ILE A 144 7.31 -4.24 -13.77
CA ILE A 144 6.55 -4.29 -12.52
C ILE A 144 6.35 -5.74 -12.10
N GLY A 145 6.55 -6.00 -10.81
CA GLY A 145 6.22 -7.26 -10.16
C GLY A 145 5.31 -7.03 -8.96
N ILE A 146 4.46 -8.00 -8.66
CA ILE A 146 3.45 -7.90 -7.60
C ILE A 146 3.58 -9.11 -6.66
N ALA A 147 3.59 -8.83 -5.37
CA ALA A 147 3.48 -9.82 -4.31
C ALA A 147 2.52 -9.30 -3.21
N LEU A 148 1.94 -10.22 -2.46
CA LEU A 148 0.91 -9.93 -1.47
C LEU A 148 1.34 -10.42 -0.09
N ALA A 149 1.36 -9.54 0.90
CA ALA A 149 1.58 -9.90 2.29
C ALA A 149 0.24 -10.25 2.97
N PRO A 150 0.20 -11.24 3.89
CA PRO A 150 1.35 -12.02 4.38
C PRO A 150 1.68 -13.28 3.54
N GLN A 151 0.96 -13.54 2.45
CA GLN A 151 1.06 -14.81 1.69
C GLN A 151 2.45 -15.05 1.09
N ASP A 152 3.10 -13.99 0.62
CA ASP A 152 4.41 -14.02 -0.02
C ASP A 152 5.56 -13.64 0.96
N GLY A 153 5.25 -13.35 2.22
CA GLY A 153 6.23 -12.93 3.24
C GLY A 153 5.65 -12.01 4.31
N GLU A 154 6.35 -11.86 5.44
CA GLU A 154 5.95 -10.98 6.55
C GLU A 154 6.82 -9.72 6.68
N ASP A 155 8.00 -9.70 6.06
CA ASP A 155 8.87 -8.52 5.93
C ASP A 155 8.77 -7.92 4.52
N LEU A 156 9.01 -6.61 4.39
CA LEU A 156 8.95 -5.93 3.08
C LEU A 156 9.96 -6.53 2.10
N PHE A 157 11.18 -6.85 2.54
CA PHE A 157 12.23 -7.37 1.66
C PHE A 157 11.92 -8.78 1.15
N ASP A 158 11.29 -9.62 1.97
CA ASP A 158 10.85 -10.96 1.54
C ASP A 158 9.79 -10.83 0.43
N VAL A 159 8.79 -9.99 0.67
CA VAL A 159 7.70 -9.76 -0.29
C VAL A 159 8.24 -9.06 -1.55
N LEU A 160 9.19 -8.14 -1.40
CA LEU A 160 9.85 -7.43 -2.50
C LEU A 160 10.71 -8.36 -3.36
N ASP A 161 11.42 -9.33 -2.76
CA ASP A 161 12.18 -10.34 -3.50
C ASP A 161 11.25 -11.21 -4.35
N VAL A 162 10.11 -11.63 -3.79
CA VAL A 162 9.08 -12.36 -4.55
C VAL A 162 8.52 -11.49 -5.69
N ALA A 163 8.20 -10.23 -5.42
CA ALA A 163 7.73 -9.29 -6.44
C ALA A 163 8.78 -9.11 -7.55
N THR A 164 10.05 -8.94 -7.19
CA THR A 164 11.16 -8.75 -8.13
C THR A 164 11.35 -9.97 -9.04
N ARG A 165 11.28 -11.20 -8.47
CA ARG A 165 11.32 -12.45 -9.26
C ARG A 165 10.13 -12.60 -10.21
N ARG A 166 8.99 -11.97 -9.90
CA ARG A 166 7.76 -11.99 -10.70
C ARG A 166 7.66 -10.83 -11.69
N MET A 167 8.67 -9.96 -11.81
CA MET A 167 8.61 -8.80 -12.70
C MET A 167 8.27 -9.19 -14.15
N ARG A 168 7.39 -8.40 -14.76
CA ARG A 168 6.98 -8.48 -16.16
C ARG A 168 7.07 -7.11 -16.81
N GLY A 169 7.15 -7.09 -18.14
CA GLY A 169 7.05 -5.84 -18.90
C GLY A 169 5.71 -5.16 -18.64
N PHE A 170 5.71 -3.85 -18.44
CA PHE A 170 4.49 -3.11 -18.15
C PHE A 170 3.40 -3.30 -19.20
N GLY A 171 3.76 -3.40 -20.48
CA GLY A 171 2.78 -3.65 -21.55
C GLY A 171 1.99 -4.96 -21.39
N VAL A 172 2.57 -5.99 -20.74
CA VAL A 172 1.83 -7.23 -20.41
C VAL A 172 0.85 -6.97 -19.26
N LEU A 173 1.29 -6.25 -18.24
CA LEU A 173 0.47 -5.92 -17.08
C LEU A 173 -0.72 -5.04 -17.47
N ASP A 174 -0.47 -4.00 -18.27
CA ASP A 174 -1.50 -3.09 -18.74
C ASP A 174 -2.56 -3.79 -19.61
N ALA A 175 -2.14 -4.72 -20.47
CA ALA A 175 -3.06 -5.55 -21.24
C ALA A 175 -3.96 -6.43 -20.34
N VAL A 176 -3.41 -7.02 -19.28
CA VAL A 176 -4.18 -7.81 -18.32
C VAL A 176 -5.14 -6.92 -17.54
N ALA A 177 -4.69 -5.75 -17.08
CA ALA A 177 -5.54 -4.78 -16.38
C ALA A 177 -6.70 -4.29 -17.27
N ALA A 178 -6.45 -4.04 -18.55
CA ALA A 178 -7.49 -3.69 -19.50
C ALA A 178 -8.51 -4.82 -19.71
N GLN A 179 -8.09 -6.09 -19.64
CA GLN A 179 -9.00 -7.23 -19.69
C GLN A 179 -9.86 -7.35 -18.43
N LEU A 180 -9.26 -7.17 -17.24
CA LEU A 180 -9.98 -7.20 -15.97
C LEU A 180 -11.07 -6.13 -15.90
N ARG A 181 -10.78 -4.90 -16.30
CA ARG A 181 -11.79 -3.82 -16.36
C ARG A 181 -13.01 -4.20 -17.21
N ARG A 182 -12.79 -4.86 -18.36
CA ARG A 182 -13.88 -5.32 -19.24
C ARG A 182 -14.72 -6.44 -18.63
N LEU A 183 -14.16 -7.21 -17.69
CA LEU A 183 -14.86 -8.29 -17.00
C LEU A 183 -15.68 -7.76 -15.82
N ASP A 184 -15.15 -6.77 -15.10
CA ASP A 184 -15.89 -6.04 -14.04
C ASP A 184 -17.06 -5.24 -14.61
N ASP A 185 -16.90 -4.66 -15.80
CA ASP A 185 -17.97 -4.01 -16.56
C ASP A 185 -18.98 -5.02 -17.18
N GLY A 186 -19.02 -6.28 -16.72
CA GLY A 186 -19.65 -7.42 -17.40
C GLY A 186 -21.15 -7.32 -17.75
N PRO A 187 -21.76 -8.45 -18.08
CA PRO A 187 -22.31 -8.88 -19.37
C PRO A 187 -23.49 -8.05 -19.97
N GLU A 188 -23.59 -6.73 -19.73
CA GLU A 188 -24.71 -5.92 -20.24
C GLU A 188 -24.82 -5.89 -21.79
N LEU A 189 -23.73 -6.24 -22.50
CA LEU A 189 -23.77 -6.39 -23.96
C LEU A 189 -24.42 -7.70 -24.45
N LEU A 190 -24.50 -8.75 -23.61
CA LEU A 190 -25.16 -10.00 -23.98
C LEU A 190 -26.67 -9.93 -23.81
N ASP A 191 -27.16 -9.20 -22.81
CA ASP A 191 -28.60 -8.96 -22.62
C ASP A 191 -29.14 -7.91 -23.61
N ALA A 192 -28.33 -6.93 -24.02
CA ALA A 192 -28.72 -5.97 -25.06
C ALA A 192 -28.86 -6.60 -26.46
N HIS A 193 -28.15 -7.70 -26.75
CA HIS A 193 -28.33 -8.47 -27.98
C HIS A 193 -29.44 -9.53 -27.88
N ALA A 194 -29.78 -10.01 -26.68
CA ALA A 194 -30.93 -10.88 -26.46
C ALA A 194 -32.27 -10.12 -26.46
N ALA A 195 -32.28 -8.83 -26.11
CA ALA A 195 -33.47 -7.97 -26.12
C ALA A 195 -33.74 -7.25 -27.46
N ALA A 196 -32.84 -7.36 -28.43
CA ALA A 196 -32.97 -6.79 -29.78
C ALA A 196 -33.30 -7.83 -30.87
N GLY A 197 -33.57 -9.07 -30.48
CA GLY A 197 -34.01 -10.17 -31.35
C GLY A 197 -35.53 -10.28 -31.47
#